data_AF-A0A353LHG5-F1
#
_entry.id   AF-A0A353LHG5-F1
#
_cell.length_a   1.000
_cell.length_b   1.000
_cell.length_c   1.000
_cell.angle_alpha   90.00
_cell.angle_beta   90.00
_cell.angle_gamma   90.00
#
_symmetry.space_group_name_H-M   'P 1'
#
loop_
_entity.id
_entity.type
_entity.pdbx_description
1 polymer ?
#
loop_
_entity_poly.entity_id
_entity_poly.type
_entity_poly.pdbx_seq_one_letter_code
_entity_poly.pdbx_strand_id
1 'polypeptide(L)'
;MKRIALKTYAKILTAFFTLLGTITGCDYFEPRCEYGTPSADFVFKGKVVDKSSQKPITDIRIIHKTGYAPANDTVKTNANGEFELKFNDFPGGDHWIYAEDLDGT
;
A
#
# COMPACT_ATOMS: atom_id res chain seq x y z
N MET A 1 7.78 -52.72 21.35
CA MET A 1 8.67 -51.52 21.38
C MET A 1 8.65 -50.72 20.07
N LYS A 2 8.97 -51.32 18.91
CA LYS A 2 9.00 -50.62 17.60
C LYS A 2 7.70 -49.90 17.21
N ARG A 3 6.53 -50.52 17.44
CA ARG A 3 5.22 -49.92 17.16
C ARG A 3 4.86 -48.72 18.04
N ILE A 4 5.30 -48.73 19.30
CA ILE A 4 5.04 -47.63 20.24
C ILE A 4 5.91 -46.44 19.84
N ALA A 5 7.19 -46.67 19.55
CA ALA A 5 8.09 -45.63 19.04
C ALA A 5 7.55 -44.99 17.77
N LEU A 6 7.11 -45.79 16.78
CA LEU A 6 6.56 -45.27 15.52
C LEU A 6 5.31 -44.39 15.75
N LYS A 7 4.41 -44.81 16.65
CA LYS A 7 3.22 -44.03 17.02
C LYS A 7 3.57 -42.72 17.72
N THR A 8 4.60 -42.71 18.57
CA THR A 8 5.07 -41.50 19.24
C THR A 8 5.68 -40.53 18.23
N TYR A 9 6.53 -41.01 17.31
CA TYR A 9 7.09 -40.18 16.24
C TYR A 9 6.00 -39.58 15.34
N ALA A 10 5.02 -40.39 14.94
CA ALA A 10 3.89 -39.90 14.14
C ALA A 10 3.14 -38.78 14.86
N LYS A 11 2.85 -38.94 16.16
CA LYS A 11 2.17 -37.90 16.96
C LYS A 11 2.99 -36.60 17.04
N ILE A 12 4.30 -36.70 17.24
CA ILE A 12 5.19 -35.53 17.30
C ILE A 12 5.21 -34.80 15.96
N LEU A 13 5.36 -35.54 14.85
CA LEU A 13 5.34 -34.94 13.51
C LEU A 13 3.99 -34.31 13.20
N THR A 14 2.88 -34.96 13.54
CA THR A 14 1.54 -34.39 13.37
C THR A 14 1.40 -33.10 14.17
N ALA A 15 1.77 -33.08 15.45
CA ALA A 15 1.70 -31.87 16.26
C ALA A 15 2.58 -30.74 15.70
N PHE A 16 3.78 -31.07 15.23
CA PHE A 16 4.70 -30.11 14.62
C PHE A 16 4.13 -29.51 13.32
N PHE A 17 3.63 -30.35 12.41
CA PHE A 17 3.06 -29.86 11.14
C PHE A 17 1.73 -29.14 11.34
N THR A 18 0.90 -29.56 12.29
CA THR A 18 -0.31 -28.81 12.65
C THR A 18 0.06 -27.42 13.17
N LEU A 19 1.00 -27.31 14.11
CA LEU A 19 1.43 -26.03 14.66
C LEU A 19 2.05 -25.13 13.58
N LEU A 20 2.96 -25.69 12.76
CA LEU A 20 3.58 -24.98 11.66
C LEU A 20 2.52 -24.45 10.68
N GLY A 21 1.60 -25.32 10.24
CA GLY A 21 0.53 -24.94 9.32
C GLY A 21 -0.42 -23.87 9.89
N THR A 22 -0.72 -23.91 11.19
CA THR A 22 -1.54 -22.86 11.83
C THR A 22 -0.83 -21.52 11.93
N ILE A 23 0.49 -21.53 12.10
CA ILE A 23 1.29 -20.29 12.19
C ILE A 23 1.55 -19.71 10.81
N THR A 24 1.86 -20.54 9.81
CA THR A 24 2.25 -20.09 8.48
C THR A 24 1.08 -19.94 7.51
N GLY A 25 -0.04 -20.61 7.76
CA GLY A 25 -1.20 -20.63 6.86
C GLY A 25 -2.26 -19.57 7.14
N CYS A 26 -2.15 -18.85 8.25
CA CYS A 26 -2.99 -17.68 8.49
C CYS A 26 -2.24 -16.47 7.93
N ASP A 27 -2.83 -15.76 6.95
CA ASP A 27 -2.28 -14.55 6.33
C ASP A 27 -2.22 -13.39 7.33
N TYR A 28 -1.36 -13.51 8.35
CA TYR A 28 -1.04 -12.44 9.28
C TYR A 28 -0.25 -11.31 8.59
N PHE A 29 0.32 -11.58 7.41
CA PHE A 29 1.18 -10.68 6.67
C PHE A 29 0.50 -10.22 5.39
N GLU A 30 -0.42 -9.26 5.55
CA GLU A 30 -1.14 -8.53 4.50
C GLU A 30 -1.96 -9.42 3.55
N PRO A 31 -3.17 -8.99 3.13
CA PRO A 31 -3.92 -9.74 2.13
C PRO A 31 -3.09 -9.79 0.85
N ARG A 32 -2.52 -10.97 0.55
CA ARG A 32 -1.84 -11.17 -0.73
C ARG A 32 -2.89 -11.03 -1.83
N CYS A 33 -2.50 -10.39 -2.92
CA CYS A 33 -3.37 -10.19 -4.08
C CYS A 33 -3.72 -11.54 -4.72
N GLU A 34 -4.78 -12.17 -4.26
CA GLU A 34 -5.32 -13.43 -4.75
C GLU A 34 -6.37 -13.20 -5.86
N TYR A 35 -6.83 -14.29 -6.45
CA TYR A 35 -7.89 -14.23 -7.44
C TYR A 35 -9.17 -13.66 -6.82
N GLY A 36 -9.67 -12.55 -7.38
CA GLY A 36 -10.85 -11.86 -6.87
C GLY A 36 -10.57 -10.76 -5.84
N THR A 37 -9.29 -10.44 -5.57
CA THR A 37 -8.95 -9.24 -4.79
C THR A 37 -9.57 -8.00 -5.46
N PRO A 38 -10.39 -7.22 -4.73
CA PRO A 38 -11.04 -6.05 -5.30
C PRO A 38 -10.00 -4.97 -5.62
N SER A 39 -10.26 -4.22 -6.69
CA SER A 39 -9.50 -3.05 -7.10
C SER A 39 -10.44 -1.87 -7.30
N ALA A 40 -9.99 -0.66 -6.99
CA ALA A 40 -10.74 0.56 -7.24
C ALA A 40 -9.87 1.61 -7.95
N ASP A 41 -10.50 2.36 -8.84
CA ASP A 41 -9.89 3.53 -9.46
C ASP A 41 -10.11 4.76 -8.57
N PHE A 42 -9.02 5.38 -8.14
CA PHE A 42 -9.01 6.60 -7.34
C PHE A 42 -8.64 7.80 -8.19
N VAL A 43 -9.34 8.91 -7.92
CA VAL A 43 -9.07 10.22 -8.54
C VAL A 43 -8.98 11.28 -7.45
N PHE A 44 -7.76 11.75 -7.20
CA PHE A 44 -7.49 12.86 -6.28
C PHE A 44 -7.34 14.17 -7.06
N LYS A 45 -8.18 15.14 -6.74
CA LYS A 45 -8.14 16.48 -7.33
C LYS A 45 -7.88 17.52 -6.25
N GLY A 46 -7.06 18.51 -6.56
CA GLY A 46 -6.77 19.58 -5.61
C GLY A 46 -6.13 20.79 -6.26
N LYS A 47 -5.85 21.80 -5.44
CA LYS A 47 -5.22 23.05 -5.83
C LYS A 47 -4.19 23.46 -4.79
N VAL A 48 -3.00 23.83 -5.24
CA VAL A 48 -1.90 24.34 -4.43
C VAL A 48 -1.81 25.85 -4.61
N VAL A 49 -1.82 26.57 -3.50
CA VAL A 49 -1.76 28.03 -3.45
C VAL A 49 -0.74 28.49 -2.41
N ASP A 50 -0.11 29.63 -2.66
CA ASP A 50 0.73 30.30 -1.68
C ASP A 50 -0.11 30.77 -0.50
N LYS A 51 0.39 30.53 0.71
CA LYS A 51 -0.34 30.83 1.95
C LYS A 51 -0.60 32.33 2.11
N SER A 52 0.37 33.17 1.75
CA SER A 52 0.30 34.61 1.99
C SER A 52 -0.51 35.34 0.92
N SER A 53 -0.21 35.08 -0.35
CA SER A 53 -0.79 35.78 -1.50
C SER A 53 -2.02 35.09 -2.07
N GLN A 54 -2.31 33.85 -1.67
CA GLN A 54 -3.38 33.00 -2.23
C GLN A 54 -3.25 32.79 -3.75
N LYS A 55 -2.08 33.07 -4.31
CA LYS A 55 -1.79 32.85 -5.73
C LYS A 55 -1.55 31.37 -6.00
N PRO A 56 -1.97 30.85 -7.15
CA PRO A 56 -1.68 29.48 -7.53
C PRO A 56 -0.18 29.24 -7.70
N ILE A 57 0.30 28.08 -7.27
CA ILE A 57 1.69 27.65 -7.47
C ILE A 57 1.72 26.53 -8.50
N THR A 58 2.44 26.76 -9.59
CA THR A 58 2.63 25.80 -10.68
C THR A 58 3.88 24.94 -10.44
N ASP A 59 4.01 23.82 -11.14
CA ASP A 59 5.15 22.91 -11.12
C ASP A 59 5.44 22.19 -9.78
N ILE A 60 4.55 22.32 -8.79
CA ILE A 60 4.60 21.52 -7.56
C ILE A 60 4.32 20.06 -7.90
N ARG A 61 5.24 19.17 -7.48
CA ARG A 61 5.12 17.74 -7.70
C ARG A 61 4.18 17.12 -6.66
N ILE A 62 3.18 16.39 -7.13
CA ILE A 62 2.23 15.66 -6.31
C ILE A 62 2.53 14.16 -6.41
N ILE A 63 2.71 13.51 -5.25
CA ILE A 63 3.19 12.15 -5.13
C ILE A 63 2.20 11.33 -4.30
N HIS A 64 1.72 10.21 -4.84
CA HIS A 64 1.04 9.18 -4.05
C HIS A 64 2.07 8.20 -3.47
N LYS A 65 2.03 7.99 -2.16
CA LYS A 65 2.84 6.98 -1.47
C LYS A 65 1.97 5.99 -0.72
N THR A 66 2.37 4.72 -0.77
CA THR A 66 1.81 3.63 0.05
C THR A 66 2.91 3.18 1.01
N GLY A 67 2.75 3.44 2.30
CA GLY A 67 3.78 3.16 3.31
C GLY A 67 5.07 3.96 3.07
N TYR A 68 6.08 3.32 2.47
CA TYR A 68 7.45 3.84 2.40
C TYR A 68 7.95 4.19 0.98
N ALA A 69 7.20 3.86 -0.07
CA ALA A 69 7.62 4.10 -1.45
C ALA A 69 6.56 4.88 -2.25
N PRO A 70 6.97 5.65 -3.28
CA PRO A 70 6.04 6.15 -4.28
C PRO A 70 5.33 4.96 -4.92
N ALA A 71 4.00 5.00 -4.93
CA ALA A 71 3.20 3.90 -5.44
C ALA A 71 2.90 4.07 -6.94
N ASN A 72 2.89 5.31 -7.45
CA ASN A 72 2.53 5.64 -8.82
C ASN A 72 3.37 6.81 -9.37
N ASP A 73 3.24 7.05 -10.67
CA ASP A 73 3.78 8.24 -11.34
C ASP A 73 3.26 9.53 -10.68
N THR A 74 4.14 10.52 -10.62
CA THR A 74 3.85 11.82 -10.02
C THR A 74 3.20 12.75 -11.04
N VAL A 75 2.28 13.58 -10.60
CA VAL A 75 1.74 14.67 -11.43
C VAL A 75 2.28 16.02 -10.96
N LYS A 76 2.16 17.05 -11.78
CA LYS A 76 2.54 18.41 -11.40
C LYS A 76 1.34 19.35 -11.45
N THR A 77 1.36 20.39 -10.63
CA THR A 77 0.33 21.43 -10.68
C THR A 77 0.45 22.27 -11.95
N ASN A 78 -0.70 22.54 -12.57
CA ASN A 78 -0.78 23.37 -13.77
C ASN A 78 -0.60 24.87 -13.44
N ALA A 79 -0.74 25.75 -14.45
CA ALA A 79 -0.61 27.20 -14.28
C ALA A 79 -1.65 27.81 -13.30
N ASN A 80 -2.77 27.13 -13.08
CA ASN A 80 -3.78 27.49 -12.09
C ASN A 80 -3.51 26.84 -10.72
N GLY A 81 -2.39 26.15 -10.53
CA GLY A 81 -2.06 25.42 -9.30
C GLY A 81 -2.88 24.15 -9.10
N GLU A 82 -3.65 23.71 -10.09
CA GLU A 82 -4.54 22.56 -9.99
C GLU A 82 -3.83 21.27 -10.39
N PHE A 83 -4.23 20.16 -9.78
CA PHE A 83 -3.72 18.83 -10.13
C PHE A 83 -4.85 17.79 -10.12
N GLU A 84 -4.65 16.74 -10.91
CA GLU A 84 -5.48 15.54 -10.94
C GLU A 84 -4.56 14.32 -10.94
N LEU A 85 -4.53 13.59 -9.83
CA LEU A 85 -3.77 12.36 -9.66
C LEU A 85 -4.72 11.17 -9.77
N LYS A 86 -4.37 10.20 -10.61
CA LYS A 86 -5.16 8.98 -10.82
C LYS A 86 -4.32 7.76 -10.53
N PHE A 87 -4.94 6.78 -9.88
CA PHE A 87 -4.30 5.49 -9.64
C PHE A 87 -5.34 4.40 -9.38
N ASN A 88 -4.93 3.15 -9.57
CA ASN A 88 -5.71 1.96 -9.24
C ASN A 88 -5.04 1.26 -8.05
N ASP A 89 -5.83 0.93 -7.02
CA ASP A 89 -5.30 0.25 -5.83
C ASP A 89 -6.41 -0.53 -5.10
N PHE A 90 -6.03 -1.28 -4.06
CA PHE A 90 -6.97 -2.01 -3.21
C PHE A 90 -7.88 -1.04 -2.41
N PRO A 91 -9.21 -1.21 -2.45
CA PRO A 91 -10.12 -0.38 -1.67
C PRO A 91 -10.04 -0.76 -0.18
N GLY A 92 -9.47 0.13 0.63
CA GLY A 92 -9.38 -0.03 2.09
C GLY A 92 -8.01 0.25 2.69
N GLY A 93 -7.00 0.56 1.87
CA GLY A 93 -5.71 1.04 2.33
C GLY A 93 -5.71 2.54 2.65
N ASP A 94 -4.73 2.97 3.45
CA ASP A 94 -4.42 4.39 3.63
C ASP A 94 -3.58 4.92 2.47
N HIS A 95 -4.03 6.02 1.86
CA HIS A 95 -3.35 6.66 0.74
C HIS A 95 -2.79 8.02 1.17
N TRP A 96 -1.48 8.21 1.01
CA TRP A 96 -0.81 9.44 1.39
C TRP A 96 -0.45 10.27 0.16
N ILE A 97 -0.91 11.53 0.15
CA ILE A 97 -0.63 12.48 -0.93
C ILE A 97 0.36 13.53 -0.41
N TYR A 98 1.50 13.63 -1.08
CA TYR A 98 2.55 14.59 -0.75
C TYR A 98 2.66 15.63 -1.85
N ALA A 99 2.87 16.89 -1.44
CA ALA A 99 3.29 17.96 -2.32
C ALA A 99 4.77 18.25 -2.05
N GLU A 100 5.58 18.20 -3.10
CA GLU A 100 7.01 18.50 -3.09
C GLU A 100 7.27 19.69 -4.03
N ASP A 101 7.85 20.74 -3.47
CA ASP A 101 8.40 21.87 -4.23
C ASP A 101 9.78 21.47 -4.77
N LEU A 102 9.98 21.64 -6.08
CA LEU A 102 11.20 21.21 -6.77
C LEU A 102 12.20 22.34 -6.95
N ASP A 103 11.72 23.57 -6.90
CA ASP A 103 12.41 24.78 -7.29
C ASP A 103 12.63 25.75 -6.11
N GLY A 104 11.97 25.52 -4.98
CA GLY A 104 12.29 26.14 -3.69
C GLY A 104 11.97 27.63 -3.60
N THR A 105 10.96 28.08 -4.35
CA THR A 105 10.52 29.49 -4.41
C THR A 105 9.56 29.90 -3.32
#